data_AF-A0A8J4C7C6-F1
#
_entry.id   AF-A0A8J4C7C6-F1
#
_cell.length_a   1.000
_cell.length_b   1.000
_cell.length_c   1.000
_cell.angle_alpha   90.00
_cell.angle_beta   90.00
_cell.angle_gamma   90.00
#
_symmetry.space_group_name_H-M   'P 1'
#
loop_
_entity.id
_entity.type
_entity.pdbx_description
1 polymer ?
#
loop_
_entity_poly.entity_id
_entity_poly.type
_entity_poly.pdbx_seq_one_letter_code
_entity_poly.pdbx_strand_id
1 'polypeptide(L)'
;MAKVGTLEVQLVSAIFYKDVEFVGVLGVGVGKQDPYAVLTLGDQNHRSKTIVDGGKQPEWNEKFTFSNASSEQHLKLEFYDENVVFRDVALGSGKVALAPIVAAGATTVELQLLSRKGKDRGVVKLQFAFKEGKVSTCAVASPVAPQSKTVKPGNWILPTYADTDCWKDYEPGSILGKGTFGTTYSATNKRTGEKVAIKVISKKKLVSAEEIADVQREVQIMHHLAGHQNVVCLKGVYEDKSNVCLAMEVCSGGELFDAIVKKGHYTEKDAAALIRTIVGVVAHCHNMGVIHRDLKPENFLLSDKTPAAALKATDFGLSSFFQEGQVFTDIVGSAYYVAPEVLKRSYGKEADIWSCGVILYILLCGYPPFHGDNEKKIFEAVVGKTVDFTSEPWPNISDAAKDCVRRMLVRDPKRRATAQQILQHDWMRENGCAADQPIQLEVLSRIKQFSAMNRLKKEALKLIAKSLPLDEINGMREIFLEIDKDKSGTISVEEFSDALKKKGVQGLTESDVSRMIQEADVNGDGMIDYEEFLAATINRSKLEREELLKQAFAKFDENGDGQITRQELFNALSDPALGVDPKEIDEIIDQVDQDGNGTIDYVEFVSMMRAL
;
A
#
# COMPACT_ATOMS: atom_id res chain seq x y z
N MET A 1 -27.01 -30.65 38.56
CA MET A 1 -26.70 -30.69 37.12
C MET A 1 -26.85 -29.29 36.58
N ALA A 2 -25.84 -28.75 35.87
CA ALA A 2 -26.00 -27.46 35.21
C ALA A 2 -27.14 -27.60 34.19
N LYS A 3 -28.13 -26.70 34.22
CA LYS A 3 -29.20 -26.69 33.22
C LYS A 3 -28.57 -26.35 31.88
N VAL A 4 -28.62 -27.28 30.93
CA VAL A 4 -28.13 -27.09 29.56
C VAL A 4 -29.33 -27.02 28.64
N GLY A 5 -29.34 -26.05 27.72
CA GLY A 5 -30.51 -25.82 26.88
C GLY A 5 -30.22 -24.93 25.68
N THR A 6 -31.29 -24.51 25.02
CA THR A 6 -31.23 -23.55 23.91
C THR A 6 -31.48 -22.15 24.45
N LEU A 7 -30.61 -21.21 24.09
CA LEU A 7 -30.74 -19.79 24.43
C LEU A 7 -31.10 -19.00 23.16
N GLU A 8 -32.27 -18.38 23.16
CA GLU A 8 -32.64 -17.38 22.16
C GLU A 8 -32.34 -15.98 22.71
N VAL A 9 -31.67 -15.15 21.91
CA VAL A 9 -31.29 -13.78 22.22
C VAL A 9 -31.81 -12.86 21.13
N GLN A 10 -32.61 -11.87 21.51
CA GLN A 10 -33.05 -10.81 20.61
C GLN A 10 -32.39 -9.50 21.02
N LEU A 11 -31.68 -8.90 20.06
CA LEU A 11 -31.14 -7.55 20.19
C LEU A 11 -32.28 -6.59 19.87
N VAL A 12 -32.70 -5.75 20.83
CA VAL A 12 -33.91 -4.91 20.68
C VAL A 12 -33.52 -3.50 20.24
N SER A 13 -32.65 -2.85 21.00
CA SER A 13 -32.16 -1.50 20.68
C SER A 13 -30.81 -1.26 21.34
N ALA A 14 -30.04 -0.32 20.81
CA ALA A 14 -28.86 0.21 21.48
C ALA A 14 -28.86 1.74 21.42
N ILE A 15 -28.18 2.35 22.40
CA ILE A 15 -27.87 3.78 22.39
C ILE A 15 -26.36 3.90 22.56
N PHE A 16 -25.67 4.46 21.57
CA PHE A 16 -24.23 4.75 21.62
C PHE A 16 -24.01 6.21 22.02
N TYR A 17 -23.19 6.44 23.04
CA TYR A 17 -22.97 7.79 23.58
C TYR A 17 -21.88 8.58 22.86
N LYS A 18 -20.95 7.88 22.20
CA LYS A 18 -19.88 8.52 21.43
C LYS A 18 -20.21 8.50 19.94
N ASP A 19 -19.99 9.62 19.26
CA ASP A 19 -19.95 9.66 17.80
C ASP A 19 -18.85 8.75 17.25
N VAL A 20 -19.05 8.22 16.05
CA VAL A 20 -17.95 7.58 15.33
C VAL A 20 -17.12 8.70 14.75
N GLU A 21 -16.01 8.93 15.44
CA GLU A 21 -14.89 9.70 14.95
C GLU A 21 -14.04 8.76 14.10
N PHE A 22 -14.06 8.94 12.79
CA PHE A 22 -13.05 8.32 11.95
C PHE A 22 -11.83 9.22 11.92
N VAL A 23 -10.70 8.64 12.31
CA VAL A 23 -9.39 9.26 12.20
C VAL A 23 -8.83 8.84 10.85
N GLY A 24 -8.96 9.73 9.87
CA GLY A 24 -8.22 9.61 8.63
C GLY A 24 -6.86 10.27 8.75
N VAL A 25 -6.02 10.09 7.72
CA VAL A 25 -4.66 10.65 7.62
C VAL A 25 -4.61 12.20 7.69
N LEU A 26 -5.77 12.88 7.67
CA LEU A 26 -5.91 14.35 7.72
C LEU A 26 -6.69 14.87 8.94
N GLY A 27 -6.91 14.05 9.97
CA GLY A 27 -7.62 14.45 11.20
C GLY A 27 -8.97 13.76 11.42
N VAL A 28 -9.67 14.20 12.47
CA VAL A 28 -10.89 13.58 13.00
C VAL A 28 -12.12 14.09 12.25
N GLY A 29 -12.80 13.22 11.51
CA GLY A 29 -14.13 13.49 10.95
C GLY A 29 -15.21 12.75 11.74
N VAL A 30 -16.42 13.31 11.80
CA VAL A 30 -17.61 12.64 12.35
C VAL A 30 -18.50 12.23 11.19
N GLY A 31 -18.82 10.95 11.08
CA GLY A 31 -19.82 10.47 10.12
C GLY A 31 -20.93 9.71 10.79
N LYS A 32 -21.89 9.33 9.96
CA LYS A 32 -23.04 8.54 10.40
C LYS A 32 -22.56 7.13 10.72
N GLN A 33 -23.09 6.59 11.83
CA GLN A 33 -22.76 5.25 12.30
C GLN A 33 -23.61 4.23 11.52
N ASP A 34 -22.96 3.21 10.98
CA ASP A 34 -23.52 1.99 10.39
C ASP A 34 -23.24 0.78 11.31
N PRO A 35 -23.94 0.66 12.45
CA PRO A 35 -23.58 -0.31 13.48
C PRO A 35 -23.98 -1.76 13.11
N TYR A 36 -23.14 -2.72 13.51
CA TYR A 36 -23.46 -4.14 13.58
C TYR A 36 -22.96 -4.77 14.89
N ALA A 37 -23.51 -5.92 15.26
CA ALA A 37 -23.22 -6.65 16.48
C ALA A 37 -22.60 -8.02 16.22
N VAL A 38 -21.74 -8.47 17.12
CA VAL A 38 -21.15 -9.80 17.18
C VAL A 38 -21.46 -10.39 18.55
N LEU A 39 -22.15 -11.53 18.57
CA LEU A 39 -22.56 -12.24 19.79
C LEU A 39 -21.83 -13.58 19.87
N THR A 40 -21.12 -13.83 20.98
CA THR A 40 -20.29 -15.02 21.16
C THR A 40 -20.62 -15.74 22.47
N LEU A 41 -20.90 -17.04 22.38
CA LEU A 41 -21.15 -17.93 23.52
C LEU A 41 -20.36 -19.24 23.34
N GLY A 42 -19.26 -19.41 24.09
CA GLY A 42 -18.32 -20.50 23.85
C GLY A 42 -17.75 -20.43 22.44
N ASP A 43 -17.87 -21.52 21.68
CA ASP A 43 -17.38 -21.61 20.30
C ASP A 43 -18.41 -21.13 19.25
N GLN A 44 -19.62 -20.75 19.67
CA GLN A 44 -20.67 -20.25 18.78
C GLN A 44 -20.56 -18.72 18.65
N ASN A 45 -20.49 -18.24 17.40
CA ASN A 45 -20.40 -16.82 17.07
C ASN A 45 -21.45 -16.45 16.00
N HIS A 46 -22.19 -15.36 16.24
CA HIS A 46 -23.18 -14.83 15.30
C HIS A 46 -22.94 -13.34 15.06
N ARG A 47 -23.00 -12.92 13.79
CA ARG A 47 -22.95 -11.51 13.36
C ARG A 47 -24.35 -11.05 12.95
N SER A 48 -24.78 -9.88 13.42
CA SER A 48 -26.03 -9.25 12.98
C SER A 48 -25.87 -8.62 11.60
N LYS A 49 -27.01 -8.24 10.99
CA LYS A 49 -26.97 -7.27 9.89
C LYS A 49 -26.46 -5.91 10.37
N THR A 50 -25.81 -5.19 9.46
CA THR A 50 -25.48 -3.78 9.63
C THR A 50 -26.74 -2.93 9.44
N ILE A 51 -26.96 -1.97 10.33
CA ILE A 51 -28.01 -0.97 10.19
C ILE A 51 -27.43 0.26 9.49
N VAL A 52 -27.65 0.36 8.18
CA VAL A 52 -27.18 1.51 7.38
C VAL A 52 -27.92 2.78 7.83
N ASP A 53 -27.18 3.88 7.98
CA ASP A 53 -27.64 5.15 8.56
C ASP A 53 -28.23 4.99 9.99
N GLY A 54 -27.81 3.96 10.74
CA GLY A 54 -28.37 3.63 12.06
C GLY A 54 -28.10 4.67 13.15
N GLY A 55 -27.03 5.46 12.99
CA GLY A 55 -26.67 6.52 13.91
C GLY A 55 -26.47 6.00 15.35
N LYS A 56 -26.69 6.87 16.33
CA LYS A 56 -26.51 6.53 17.75
C LYS A 56 -27.58 5.61 18.33
N GLN A 57 -28.70 5.40 17.64
CA GLN A 57 -29.85 4.67 18.18
C GLN A 57 -30.38 3.61 17.19
N PRO A 58 -29.56 2.62 16.81
CA PRO A 58 -30.02 1.56 15.93
C PRO A 58 -31.03 0.63 16.62
N GLU A 59 -31.99 0.16 15.83
CA GLU A 59 -32.94 -0.88 16.22
C GLU A 59 -32.66 -2.15 15.42
N TRP A 60 -32.42 -3.25 16.13
CA TRP A 60 -32.33 -4.58 15.51
C TRP A 60 -33.62 -5.34 15.77
N ASN A 61 -34.10 -6.03 14.75
CA ASN A 61 -35.25 -6.94 14.86
C ASN A 61 -34.82 -8.38 14.54
N GLU A 62 -33.60 -8.73 14.96
CA GLU A 62 -32.95 -10.01 14.65
C GLU A 62 -32.84 -10.88 15.90
N LYS A 63 -33.06 -12.19 15.73
CA LYS A 63 -32.99 -13.21 16.79
C LYS A 63 -31.84 -14.16 16.53
N PHE A 64 -31.05 -14.42 17.57
CA PHE A 64 -29.91 -15.32 17.56
C PHE A 64 -30.21 -16.53 18.46
N THR A 65 -29.87 -17.72 18.00
CA THR A 65 -30.13 -18.97 18.74
C THR A 65 -28.82 -19.67 19.02
N PHE A 66 -28.55 -19.95 20.30
CA PHE A 66 -27.37 -20.67 20.76
C PHE A 66 -27.79 -22.01 21.34
N SER A 67 -27.12 -23.07 20.88
CA SER A 67 -27.30 -24.44 21.39
C SER A 67 -26.38 -24.70 22.58
N ASN A 68 -26.72 -25.68 23.43
CA ASN A 68 -25.89 -26.12 24.56
C ASN A 68 -25.47 -25.00 25.53
N ALA A 69 -26.32 -23.98 25.72
CA ALA A 69 -26.08 -22.90 26.65
C ALA A 69 -26.24 -23.39 28.09
N SER A 70 -25.30 -23.04 28.98
CA SER A 70 -25.32 -23.39 30.40
C SER A 70 -25.22 -22.17 31.31
N SER A 71 -25.65 -22.32 32.58
CA SER A 71 -25.60 -21.26 33.59
C SER A 71 -24.18 -20.77 33.93
N GLU A 72 -23.14 -21.54 33.59
CA GLU A 72 -21.74 -21.21 33.88
C GLU A 72 -21.09 -20.33 32.80
N GLN A 73 -21.77 -20.15 31.66
CA GLN A 73 -21.24 -19.38 30.53
C GLN A 73 -21.61 -17.90 30.60
N HIS A 74 -20.88 -17.12 29.81
CA HIS A 74 -21.12 -15.70 29.61
C HIS A 74 -21.33 -15.43 28.13
N LEU A 75 -22.40 -14.72 27.78
CA LEU A 75 -22.59 -14.19 26.44
C LEU A 75 -21.74 -12.92 26.30
N LYS A 76 -20.82 -12.90 25.35
CA LYS A 76 -20.05 -11.71 24.98
C LYS A 76 -20.77 -10.99 23.83
N LEU A 77 -20.89 -9.67 23.94
CA LEU A 77 -21.40 -8.81 22.88
C LEU A 77 -20.35 -7.78 22.50
N GLU A 78 -20.12 -7.62 21.20
CA GLU A 78 -19.23 -6.61 20.63
C GLU A 78 -19.97 -5.85 19.52
N PHE A 79 -19.87 -4.54 19.54
CA PHE A 79 -20.51 -3.65 18.56
C PHE A 79 -19.45 -2.91 17.78
N TYR A 80 -19.67 -2.78 16.49
CA TYR A 80 -18.75 -2.17 15.54
C TYR A 80 -19.52 -1.28 14.58
N ASP A 81 -18.85 -0.24 14.11
CA ASP A 81 -19.28 0.58 13.00
C ASP A 81 -18.68 0.00 11.71
N GLU A 82 -19.52 -0.44 10.78
CA GLU A 82 -19.06 -0.99 9.49
C GLU A 82 -18.48 0.14 8.65
N ASN A 83 -17.18 0.11 8.40
CA ASN A 83 -16.52 1.12 7.59
C ASN A 83 -16.02 0.50 6.29
N VAL A 84 -16.60 0.91 5.16
CA VAL A 84 -16.31 0.31 3.84
C VAL A 84 -14.87 0.59 3.37
N VAL A 85 -14.22 1.63 3.93
CA VAL A 85 -12.90 2.13 3.48
C VAL A 85 -11.79 1.89 4.53
N PHE A 86 -12.13 1.76 5.81
CA PHE A 86 -11.16 1.61 6.92
C PHE A 86 -11.49 0.41 7.81
N ARG A 87 -10.67 0.11 8.82
CA ARG A 87 -10.99 -0.96 9.80
C ARG A 87 -12.23 -0.56 10.61
N ASP A 88 -13.15 -1.49 10.78
CA ASP A 88 -14.37 -1.32 11.59
C ASP A 88 -14.06 -0.73 12.98
N VAL A 89 -14.78 0.32 13.35
CA VAL A 89 -14.53 1.06 14.59
C VAL A 89 -15.30 0.40 15.72
N ALA A 90 -14.61 -0.04 16.78
CA ALA A 90 -15.29 -0.63 17.94
C ALA A 90 -16.14 0.42 18.67
N LEU A 91 -17.45 0.19 18.71
CA LEU A 91 -18.43 1.05 19.37
C LEU A 91 -18.50 0.76 20.88
N GLY A 92 -18.43 -0.51 21.26
CA GLY A 92 -18.47 -0.93 22.66
C GLY A 92 -18.60 -2.44 22.80
N SER A 93 -18.36 -2.95 24.01
CA SER A 93 -18.50 -4.37 24.31
C SER A 93 -19.06 -4.59 25.71
N GLY A 94 -19.69 -5.74 25.93
CA GLY A 94 -20.17 -6.13 27.25
C GLY A 94 -20.32 -7.64 27.38
N LYS A 95 -20.59 -8.10 28.60
CA LYS A 95 -20.77 -9.52 28.92
C LYS A 95 -22.01 -9.70 29.78
N VAL A 96 -22.79 -10.73 29.50
CA VAL A 96 -23.97 -11.11 30.30
C VAL A 96 -23.74 -12.50 30.88
N ALA A 97 -23.80 -12.62 32.19
CA ALA A 97 -23.77 -13.91 32.87
C ALA A 97 -25.09 -14.65 32.62
N LEU A 98 -25.05 -15.93 32.23
CA LEU A 98 -26.26 -16.68 31.90
C LEU A 98 -26.99 -17.25 33.12
N ALA A 99 -26.34 -17.35 34.30
CA ALA A 99 -26.97 -17.91 35.50
C ALA A 99 -28.34 -17.28 35.86
N PRO A 100 -28.51 -15.94 35.89
CA PRO A 100 -29.80 -15.32 36.17
C PRO A 100 -30.83 -15.55 35.06
N ILE A 101 -30.39 -15.63 33.80
CA ILE A 101 -31.25 -15.83 32.63
C ILE A 101 -31.81 -17.26 32.61
N VAL A 102 -30.94 -18.24 32.85
CA VAL A 102 -31.30 -19.66 32.94
C VAL A 102 -32.26 -19.92 34.11
N ALA A 103 -32.11 -19.18 35.22
CA ALA A 103 -33.03 -19.28 36.36
C ALA A 103 -34.41 -18.65 36.07
N ALA A 104 -34.45 -17.52 35.36
CA ALA A 104 -35.68 -16.81 35.04
C ALA A 104 -36.47 -17.41 33.85
N GLY A 105 -35.80 -18.14 32.95
CA GLY A 105 -36.41 -18.74 31.76
C GLY A 105 -36.68 -17.73 30.63
N ALA A 106 -37.20 -16.54 30.93
CA ALA A 106 -37.25 -15.42 30.00
C ALA A 106 -37.04 -14.11 30.76
N THR A 107 -36.21 -13.21 30.23
CA THR A 107 -35.92 -11.93 30.88
C THR A 107 -35.44 -10.89 29.88
N THR A 108 -35.53 -9.62 30.26
CA THR A 108 -34.94 -8.49 29.53
C THR A 108 -33.79 -7.94 30.34
N VAL A 109 -32.64 -7.73 29.70
CA VAL A 109 -31.44 -7.18 30.33
C VAL A 109 -31.04 -5.92 29.59
N GLU A 110 -30.81 -4.86 30.35
CA GLU A 110 -30.08 -3.68 29.88
C GLU A 110 -28.62 -3.83 30.29
N LEU A 111 -27.74 -3.83 29.29
CA LEU A 111 -26.31 -4.03 29.45
C LEU A 111 -25.59 -2.74 29.09
N GLN A 112 -24.77 -2.25 30.02
CA GLN A 112 -23.86 -1.14 29.74
C GLN A 112 -22.72 -1.63 28.84
N LEU A 113 -22.45 -0.88 27.77
CA LEU A 113 -21.36 -1.12 26.85
C LEU A 113 -20.14 -0.33 27.30
N LEU A 114 -19.01 -1.01 27.38
CA LEU A 114 -17.75 -0.44 27.80
C LEU A 114 -16.73 -0.47 26.65
N SER A 115 -15.89 0.55 26.60
CA SER A 115 -14.67 0.52 25.82
C SER A 115 -13.62 -0.40 26.45
N ARG A 116 -12.56 -0.72 25.69
CA ARG A 116 -11.40 -1.47 26.21
C ARG A 116 -10.74 -0.82 27.44
N LYS A 117 -10.87 0.50 27.61
CA LYS A 117 -10.36 1.25 28.77
C LYS A 117 -11.40 1.43 29.88
N GLY A 118 -12.52 0.69 29.85
CA GLY A 118 -13.56 0.72 30.88
C GLY A 118 -14.48 1.95 30.87
N LYS A 119 -14.34 2.85 29.89
CA LYS A 119 -15.24 4.01 29.74
C LYS A 119 -16.60 3.58 29.17
N ASP A 120 -17.66 4.20 29.67
CA ASP A 120 -19.02 4.05 29.15
C ASP A 120 -19.11 4.43 27.67
N ARG A 121 -19.77 3.59 26.88
CA ARG A 121 -19.96 3.74 25.44
C ARG A 121 -21.41 3.69 25.01
N GLY A 122 -22.32 3.36 25.92
CA GLY A 122 -23.70 3.18 25.57
C GLY A 122 -24.41 2.13 26.41
N VAL A 123 -25.66 1.90 26.06
CA VAL A 123 -26.49 0.85 26.64
C VAL A 123 -27.14 0.05 25.53
N VAL A 124 -27.24 -1.26 25.73
CA VAL A 124 -27.98 -2.15 24.84
C VAL A 124 -29.06 -2.89 25.59
N LYS A 125 -30.23 -3.02 24.95
CA LYS A 125 -31.36 -3.78 25.47
C LYS A 125 -31.49 -5.12 24.76
N LEU A 126 -31.47 -6.19 25.53
CA LEU A 126 -31.52 -7.58 25.07
C LEU A 126 -32.70 -8.29 25.69
N GLN A 127 -33.40 -9.10 24.89
CA GLN A 127 -34.39 -10.04 25.38
C GLN A 127 -33.85 -11.46 25.26
N PHE A 128 -34.01 -12.24 26.33
CA PHE A 128 -33.56 -13.61 26.42
C PHE A 128 -34.74 -14.55 26.64
N ALA A 129 -34.69 -15.71 25.99
CA ALA A 129 -35.53 -16.85 26.29
C ALA A 129 -34.67 -18.13 26.32
N PHE A 130 -34.69 -18.82 27.45
CA PHE A 130 -33.99 -20.08 27.66
C PHE A 130 -34.97 -21.24 27.73
N LYS A 131 -34.73 -22.28 26.93
CA LYS A 131 -35.49 -23.52 26.92
C LYS A 131 -34.57 -24.65 27.33
N GLU A 132 -34.85 -25.27 28.47
CA GLU A 132 -34.08 -26.40 29.00
C GLU A 132 -34.17 -27.61 28.04
N GLY A 133 -33.02 -28.17 27.67
CA GLY A 133 -32.93 -29.31 26.76
C GLY A 133 -32.85 -30.64 27.52
N LYS A 134 -33.27 -31.75 26.89
CA LYS A 134 -32.99 -33.10 27.41
C LYS A 134 -31.53 -33.45 27.13
N VAL A 135 -30.73 -33.64 28.18
CA VAL A 135 -29.31 -33.99 28.11
C VAL A 135 -29.13 -35.30 27.31
N SER A 136 -28.45 -35.24 26.16
CA SER A 136 -27.89 -36.41 25.48
C SER A 136 -26.40 -36.47 25.77
N THR A 137 -25.96 -37.52 26.46
CA THR A 137 -24.55 -37.74 26.81
C THR A 137 -23.77 -38.26 25.61
N CYS A 138 -22.75 -37.53 25.17
CA CYS A 138 -21.67 -38.07 24.34
C CYS A 138 -20.31 -37.57 24.84
N ALA A 139 -19.37 -38.51 24.88
CA ALA A 139 -18.11 -38.47 25.60
C ALA A 139 -17.12 -37.43 25.06
N VAL A 140 -16.41 -36.76 25.97
CA VAL A 140 -15.31 -35.84 25.66
C VAL A 140 -14.02 -36.66 25.57
N ALA A 141 -13.37 -36.61 24.40
CA ALA A 141 -11.99 -37.08 24.21
C ALA A 141 -11.01 -35.97 24.67
N SER A 142 -9.97 -36.37 25.40
CA SER A 142 -8.95 -35.49 25.95
C SER A 142 -8.13 -34.76 24.86
N PRO A 143 -7.75 -33.48 25.06
CA PRO A 143 -6.82 -32.81 24.17
C PRO A 143 -5.37 -33.22 24.46
N VAL A 144 -4.63 -33.55 23.39
CA VAL A 144 -3.18 -33.74 23.39
C VAL A 144 -2.51 -32.37 23.51
N ALA A 145 -1.53 -32.24 24.41
CA ALA A 145 -0.77 -31.02 24.63
C ALA A 145 0.10 -30.65 23.41
N PRO A 146 0.22 -29.36 23.04
CA PRO A 146 1.16 -28.94 22.02
C PRO A 146 2.59 -28.97 22.59
N GLN A 147 3.43 -29.83 22.02
CA GLN A 147 4.87 -29.83 22.26
C GLN A 147 5.47 -28.54 21.67
N SER A 148 6.14 -27.75 22.50
CA SER A 148 6.98 -26.65 22.04
C SER A 148 8.22 -27.22 21.34
N LYS A 149 8.31 -27.03 20.02
CA LYS A 149 9.59 -27.17 19.31
C LYS A 149 10.32 -25.85 19.44
N THR A 150 11.31 -25.83 20.32
CA THR A 150 12.32 -24.77 20.39
C THR A 150 13.18 -24.81 19.12
N VAL A 151 13.20 -23.71 18.36
CA VAL A 151 14.12 -23.53 17.22
C VAL A 151 15.49 -23.13 17.76
N LYS A 152 16.54 -23.82 17.33
CA LYS A 152 17.96 -23.58 17.68
C LYS A 152 18.67 -22.74 16.60
N PRO A 153 19.85 -22.15 16.88
CA PRO A 153 20.44 -21.05 16.11
C PRO A 153 20.87 -21.46 14.69
N GLY A 154 20.47 -20.67 13.68
CA GLY A 154 20.79 -20.86 12.26
C GLY A 154 19.61 -20.57 11.30
N ASN A 155 18.91 -19.43 11.47
CA ASN A 155 17.74 -19.06 10.67
C ASN A 155 18.14 -18.69 9.22
N TRP A 156 18.26 -19.70 8.36
CA TRP A 156 18.28 -19.52 6.91
C TRP A 156 16.86 -19.41 6.38
N ILE A 157 16.56 -18.29 5.71
CA ILE A 157 15.30 -17.97 5.05
C ILE A 157 15.11 -18.83 3.81
N LEU A 158 16.20 -19.12 3.09
CA LEU A 158 16.22 -19.96 1.90
C LEU A 158 17.28 -21.06 2.08
N PRO A 159 16.97 -22.15 2.81
CA PRO A 159 17.96 -23.19 3.15
C PRO A 159 18.74 -23.75 1.95
N THR A 160 18.15 -23.74 0.75
CA THR A 160 18.80 -24.16 -0.51
C THR A 160 20.00 -23.30 -0.90
N TYR A 161 20.03 -22.03 -0.51
CA TYR A 161 21.08 -21.05 -0.85
C TYR A 161 21.90 -20.62 0.37
N ALA A 162 21.76 -21.32 1.50
CA ALA A 162 22.44 -21.01 2.74
C ALA A 162 23.97 -21.01 2.60
N ASP A 163 24.62 -20.11 3.35
CA ASP A 163 26.08 -19.93 3.41
C ASP A 163 26.73 -19.61 2.04
N THR A 164 25.98 -18.91 1.19
CA THR A 164 26.48 -18.42 -0.11
C THR A 164 26.61 -16.90 -0.10
N ASP A 165 27.76 -16.41 -0.56
CA ASP A 165 28.07 -14.98 -0.60
C ASP A 165 28.14 -14.53 -2.06
N CYS A 166 27.17 -13.71 -2.47
CA CYS A 166 27.10 -13.22 -3.86
C CYS A 166 28.36 -12.42 -4.26
N TRP A 167 29.03 -11.74 -3.32
CA TRP A 167 30.19 -10.90 -3.62
C TRP A 167 31.47 -11.71 -3.88
N LYS A 168 31.44 -13.03 -3.69
CA LYS A 168 32.49 -13.91 -4.21
C LYS A 168 32.44 -13.98 -5.74
N ASP A 169 31.23 -14.09 -6.30
CA ASP A 169 30.99 -14.25 -7.73
C ASP A 169 30.88 -12.93 -8.49
N TYR A 170 30.47 -11.86 -7.81
CA TYR A 170 30.19 -10.56 -8.40
C TYR A 170 31.03 -9.43 -7.78
N GLU A 171 31.46 -8.50 -8.63
CA GLU A 171 32.07 -7.24 -8.23
C GLU A 171 30.98 -6.16 -8.12
N PRO A 172 30.78 -5.55 -6.93
CA PRO A 172 29.76 -4.53 -6.72
C PRO A 172 30.06 -3.24 -7.49
N GLY A 173 29.01 -2.60 -8.00
CA GLY A 173 29.05 -1.29 -8.63
C GLY A 173 28.17 -0.28 -7.89
N SER A 174 27.68 0.73 -8.61
CA SER A 174 26.80 1.78 -8.07
C SER A 174 25.42 1.22 -7.67
N ILE A 175 24.74 1.94 -6.78
CA ILE A 175 23.33 1.68 -6.45
C ILE A 175 22.48 2.04 -7.67
N LEU A 176 21.58 1.14 -8.06
CA LEU A 176 20.61 1.33 -9.15
C LEU A 176 19.24 1.77 -8.63
N GLY A 177 18.89 1.37 -7.41
CA GLY A 177 17.63 1.74 -6.77
C GLY A 177 17.50 1.14 -5.39
N LYS A 178 16.61 1.70 -4.57
CA LYS A 178 16.28 1.20 -3.24
C LYS A 178 14.77 1.02 -3.15
N GLY A 179 14.34 -0.15 -2.70
CA GLY A 179 12.93 -0.52 -2.59
C GLY A 179 12.61 -1.04 -1.19
N THR A 180 11.33 -1.33 -0.96
CA THR A 180 10.74 -1.74 0.32
C THR A 180 11.56 -2.75 1.11
N PHE A 181 12.12 -3.75 0.42
CA PHE A 181 12.79 -4.88 1.06
C PHE A 181 14.32 -4.83 0.94
N GLY A 182 14.90 -3.91 0.16
CA GLY A 182 16.34 -3.95 -0.09
C GLY A 182 16.89 -2.96 -1.12
N THR A 183 18.22 -2.93 -1.19
CA THR A 183 18.97 -2.07 -2.11
C THR A 183 19.41 -2.87 -3.33
N THR A 184 19.16 -2.35 -4.51
CA THR A 184 19.61 -2.93 -5.77
C THR A 184 20.90 -2.27 -6.23
N TYR A 185 21.96 -3.07 -6.40
CA TYR A 185 23.26 -2.65 -6.89
C TYR A 185 23.45 -3.11 -8.32
N SER A 186 24.13 -2.30 -9.13
CA SER A 186 24.79 -2.84 -10.32
C SER A 186 25.94 -3.73 -9.86
N ALA A 187 26.21 -4.80 -10.59
CA ALA A 187 27.37 -5.63 -10.34
C ALA A 187 27.87 -6.29 -11.63
N THR A 188 29.12 -6.74 -11.62
CA THR A 188 29.73 -7.45 -12.74
C THR A 188 30.13 -8.85 -12.32
N ASN A 189 29.69 -9.86 -13.06
CA ASN A 189 30.10 -11.24 -12.82
C ASN A 189 31.60 -11.39 -13.08
N LYS A 190 32.39 -11.76 -12.07
CA LYS A 190 33.86 -11.78 -12.15
C LYS A 190 34.40 -12.78 -13.17
N ARG A 191 33.65 -13.85 -13.45
CA ARG A 191 34.06 -14.91 -14.38
C ARG A 191 33.73 -14.57 -15.83
N THR A 192 32.56 -13.99 -16.07
CA THR A 192 32.03 -13.78 -17.44
C THR A 192 32.13 -12.35 -17.92
N GLY A 193 32.35 -11.38 -17.01
CA GLY A 193 32.26 -9.95 -17.29
C GLY A 193 30.83 -9.45 -17.50
N GLU A 194 29.82 -10.30 -17.32
CA GLU A 194 28.42 -9.95 -17.54
C GLU A 194 27.90 -8.99 -16.46
N LYS A 195 27.21 -7.92 -16.86
CA LYS A 195 26.55 -7.00 -15.95
C LYS A 195 25.23 -7.58 -15.42
N VAL A 196 24.97 -7.39 -14.14
CA VAL A 196 23.77 -7.83 -13.43
C VAL A 196 23.26 -6.75 -12.49
N ALA A 197 22.02 -6.88 -12.04
CA ALA A 197 21.46 -6.12 -10.93
C ALA A 197 21.29 -7.05 -9.72
N ILE A 198 21.85 -6.71 -8.56
CA ILE A 198 21.77 -7.52 -7.34
C ILE A 198 20.93 -6.78 -6.30
N LYS A 199 19.72 -7.28 -6.04
CA LYS A 199 18.85 -6.81 -4.95
C LYS A 199 19.29 -7.47 -3.66
N VAL A 200 19.76 -6.67 -2.70
CA VAL A 200 20.26 -7.10 -1.39
C VAL A 200 19.21 -6.79 -0.34
N ILE A 201 18.65 -7.85 0.23
CA ILE A 201 17.61 -7.82 1.27
C ILE A 201 18.28 -8.14 2.59
N SER A 202 18.35 -7.16 3.49
CA SER A 202 18.92 -7.35 4.82
C SER A 202 17.99 -8.20 5.68
N LYS A 203 18.50 -9.29 6.25
CA LYS A 203 17.73 -10.14 7.17
C LYS A 203 17.30 -9.40 8.44
N LYS A 204 17.98 -8.31 8.79
CA LYS A 204 17.57 -7.44 9.91
C LYS A 204 16.24 -6.74 9.64
N LYS A 205 15.87 -6.54 8.37
CA LYS A 205 14.57 -5.97 7.98
C LYS A 205 13.44 -7.00 7.99
N LEU A 206 13.75 -8.29 8.15
CA LEU A 206 12.80 -9.39 8.07
C LEU A 206 12.47 -9.88 9.48
N VAL A 207 11.73 -9.06 10.21
CA VAL A 207 11.47 -9.23 11.64
C VAL A 207 10.27 -10.15 11.90
N SER A 208 9.34 -10.20 10.94
CA SER A 208 8.13 -11.02 11.02
C SER A 208 8.21 -12.27 10.14
N ALA A 209 7.45 -13.30 10.52
CA ALA A 209 7.29 -14.50 9.70
C ALA A 209 6.63 -14.23 8.34
N GLU A 210 5.85 -13.14 8.24
CA GLU A 210 5.21 -12.70 7.01
C GLU A 210 6.23 -12.15 6.01
N GLU A 211 7.12 -11.25 6.45
CA GLU A 211 8.20 -10.69 5.62
C GLU A 211 9.19 -11.75 5.14
N ILE A 212 9.53 -12.72 6.01
CA ILE A 212 10.34 -13.89 5.63
C ILE A 212 9.62 -14.68 4.53
N ALA A 213 8.31 -14.89 4.69
CA ALA A 213 7.51 -15.60 3.70
C ALA A 213 7.34 -14.80 2.40
N ASP A 214 7.32 -13.47 2.44
CA ASP A 214 7.32 -12.60 1.24
C ASP A 214 8.59 -12.78 0.42
N VAL A 215 9.77 -12.76 1.06
CA VAL A 215 11.05 -12.98 0.36
C VAL A 215 11.10 -14.39 -0.26
N GLN A 216 10.63 -15.40 0.47
CA GLN A 216 10.52 -16.76 -0.05
C GLN A 216 9.58 -16.83 -1.26
N ARG A 217 8.42 -16.16 -1.18
CA ARG A 217 7.45 -16.08 -2.28
C ARG A 217 8.02 -15.35 -3.48
N GLU A 218 8.71 -14.22 -3.30
CA GLU A 218 9.33 -13.45 -4.38
C GLU A 218 10.29 -14.33 -5.18
N VAL A 219 11.18 -15.07 -4.51
CA VAL A 219 12.11 -16.01 -5.16
C VAL A 219 11.36 -17.12 -5.91
N GLN A 220 10.32 -17.70 -5.30
CA GLN A 220 9.52 -18.75 -5.93
C GLN A 220 8.80 -18.24 -7.18
N ILE A 221 8.18 -17.06 -7.11
CA ILE A 221 7.46 -16.43 -8.21
C ILE A 221 8.42 -16.12 -9.36
N MET A 222 9.58 -15.52 -9.06
CA MET A 222 10.57 -15.20 -10.08
C MET A 222 11.10 -16.45 -10.80
N HIS A 223 11.31 -17.56 -10.07
CA HIS A 223 11.63 -18.84 -10.69
C HIS A 223 10.47 -19.41 -11.52
N HIS A 224 9.24 -19.31 -11.02
CA HIS A 224 8.04 -19.82 -11.68
C HIS A 224 7.70 -19.09 -12.99
N LEU A 225 8.00 -17.78 -13.06
CA LEU A 225 7.81 -16.93 -14.24
C LEU A 225 9.03 -16.87 -15.16
N ALA A 226 10.10 -17.59 -14.83
CA ALA A 226 11.35 -17.56 -15.58
C ALA A 226 11.14 -17.98 -17.05
N GLY A 227 11.86 -17.30 -17.96
CA GLY A 227 11.82 -17.58 -19.40
C GLY A 227 10.83 -16.72 -20.19
N HIS A 228 9.98 -15.93 -19.54
CA HIS A 228 9.16 -14.93 -20.24
C HIS A 228 9.99 -13.71 -20.66
N GLN A 229 9.98 -13.35 -21.94
CA GLN A 229 10.87 -12.29 -22.48
C GLN A 229 10.69 -10.92 -21.80
N ASN A 230 9.47 -10.62 -21.34
CA ASN A 230 9.08 -9.35 -20.72
C ASN A 230 9.04 -9.40 -19.18
N VAL A 231 9.61 -10.43 -18.55
CA VAL A 231 9.78 -10.52 -17.08
C VAL A 231 11.27 -10.56 -16.78
N VAL A 232 11.69 -9.86 -15.71
CA VAL A 232 13.10 -9.84 -15.31
C VAL A 232 13.60 -11.24 -14.94
N CYS A 233 14.69 -11.68 -15.56
CA CYS A 233 15.26 -13.00 -15.30
C CYS A 233 16.06 -13.03 -13.99
N LEU A 234 15.72 -13.95 -13.09
CA LEU A 234 16.50 -14.28 -11.91
C LEU A 234 17.66 -15.21 -12.29
N LYS A 235 18.89 -14.69 -12.21
CA LYS A 235 20.13 -15.39 -12.58
C LYS A 235 20.74 -16.18 -11.44
N GLY A 236 20.51 -15.76 -10.21
CA GLY A 236 21.04 -16.43 -9.02
C GLY A 236 20.42 -15.91 -7.74
N VAL A 237 20.44 -16.76 -6.72
CA VAL A 237 19.97 -16.45 -5.37
C VAL A 237 21.06 -16.85 -4.40
N TYR A 238 21.33 -15.97 -3.45
CA TYR A 238 22.37 -16.15 -2.46
C TYR A 238 21.83 -15.80 -1.08
N GLU A 239 22.33 -16.47 -0.06
CA GLU A 239 21.97 -16.18 1.31
C GLU A 239 23.20 -16.33 2.22
N ASP A 240 23.64 -15.21 2.79
CA ASP A 240 24.70 -15.16 3.79
C ASP A 240 24.10 -14.96 5.20
N LYS A 241 24.93 -14.79 6.23
CA LYS A 241 24.45 -14.66 7.62
C LYS A 241 23.58 -13.42 7.87
N SER A 242 23.70 -12.41 7.02
CA SER A 242 23.12 -11.08 7.18
C SER A 242 22.14 -10.70 6.07
N ASN A 243 22.23 -11.30 4.87
CA ASN A 243 21.49 -10.86 3.70
C ASN A 243 20.95 -12.03 2.86
N VAL A 244 19.87 -11.77 2.13
CA VAL A 244 19.43 -12.52 0.95
C VAL A 244 19.73 -11.65 -0.27
N CYS A 245 20.41 -12.19 -1.29
CA CYS A 245 20.77 -11.45 -2.50
C CYS A 245 20.18 -12.11 -3.74
N LEU A 246 19.44 -11.34 -4.53
CA LEU A 246 18.83 -11.77 -5.78
C LEU A 246 19.61 -11.17 -6.95
N ALA A 247 20.39 -11.99 -7.65
CA ALA A 247 21.11 -11.57 -8.86
C ALA A 247 20.18 -11.71 -10.07
N MET A 248 19.90 -10.60 -10.74
CA MET A 248 18.93 -10.47 -11.81
C MET A 248 19.59 -9.93 -13.08
N GLU A 249 18.93 -10.11 -14.23
CA GLU A 249 19.32 -9.38 -15.43
C GLU A 249 19.26 -7.86 -15.21
N VAL A 250 20.23 -7.14 -15.76
CA VAL A 250 20.26 -5.68 -15.66
C VAL A 250 19.41 -5.06 -16.76
N CYS A 251 18.52 -4.15 -16.41
CA CYS A 251 17.77 -3.32 -17.36
C CYS A 251 18.41 -1.93 -17.38
N SER A 252 19.05 -1.56 -18.48
CA SER A 252 19.86 -0.33 -18.59
C SER A 252 19.23 0.76 -19.46
N GLY A 253 18.03 0.51 -20.00
CA GLY A 253 17.28 1.44 -20.84
C GLY A 253 16.50 2.51 -20.09
N GLY A 254 16.38 2.39 -18.76
CA GLY A 254 15.61 3.30 -17.91
C GLY A 254 14.13 2.96 -17.86
N GLU A 255 13.34 3.90 -17.33
CA GLU A 255 11.90 3.74 -17.10
C GLU A 255 11.06 3.92 -18.37
N LEU A 256 9.85 3.35 -18.34
CA LEU A 256 8.88 3.39 -19.44
C LEU A 256 8.57 4.81 -19.94
N PHE A 257 8.28 5.75 -19.03
CA PHE A 257 7.87 7.11 -19.41
C PHE A 257 9.02 7.93 -19.99
N ASP A 258 10.24 7.79 -19.48
CA ASP A 258 11.40 8.48 -20.02
C ASP A 258 11.67 8.08 -21.47
N ALA A 259 11.44 6.81 -21.81
CA ALA A 259 11.58 6.32 -23.18
C ALA A 259 10.53 6.91 -24.13
N ILE A 260 9.28 7.07 -23.67
CA ILE A 260 8.21 7.70 -24.43
C ILE A 260 8.57 9.15 -24.75
N VAL A 261 9.04 9.90 -23.74
CA VAL A 261 9.46 11.31 -23.91
C VAL A 261 10.63 11.43 -24.89
N LYS A 262 11.64 10.57 -24.79
CA LYS A 262 12.82 10.58 -25.68
C LYS A 262 12.51 10.31 -27.14
N LYS A 263 11.43 9.57 -27.44
CA LYS A 263 11.03 9.26 -28.83
C LYS A 263 10.56 10.49 -29.61
N GLY A 264 10.07 11.53 -28.92
CA GLY A 264 9.62 12.81 -29.49
C GLY A 264 8.33 12.74 -30.32
N HIS A 265 8.03 11.61 -30.95
CA HIS A 265 6.76 11.31 -31.62
C HIS A 265 6.14 10.09 -30.97
N TYR A 266 4.86 10.20 -30.61
CA TYR A 266 4.14 9.16 -29.87
C TYR A 266 2.69 9.09 -30.34
N THR A 267 2.20 7.89 -30.61
CA THR A 267 0.89 7.63 -31.23
C THR A 267 0.03 6.71 -30.37
N GLU A 268 -1.27 6.59 -30.67
CA GLU A 268 -2.11 5.56 -30.02
C GLU A 268 -1.58 4.16 -30.30
N LYS A 269 -1.01 3.93 -31.49
CA LYS A 269 -0.37 2.66 -31.86
C LYS A 269 0.84 2.33 -31.00
N ASP A 270 1.64 3.35 -30.63
CA ASP A 270 2.73 3.20 -29.68
C ASP A 270 2.22 2.87 -28.27
N ALA A 271 1.20 3.60 -27.81
CA ALA A 271 0.55 3.32 -26.53
C ALA A 271 0.00 1.89 -26.49
N ALA A 272 -0.70 1.46 -27.54
CA ALA A 272 -1.25 0.12 -27.69
C ALA A 272 -0.15 -0.95 -27.68
N ALA A 273 1.01 -0.72 -28.29
CA ALA A 273 2.13 -1.66 -28.28
C ALA A 273 2.73 -1.82 -26.87
N LEU A 274 2.91 -0.72 -26.14
CA LEU A 274 3.43 -0.72 -24.77
C LEU A 274 2.44 -1.41 -23.83
N ILE A 275 1.17 -1.00 -23.84
CA ILE A 275 0.17 -1.59 -22.95
C ILE A 275 -0.11 -3.05 -23.30
N ARG A 276 -0.02 -3.46 -24.59
CA ARG A 276 -0.12 -4.87 -24.99
C ARG A 276 0.98 -5.70 -24.36
N THR A 277 2.19 -5.17 -24.28
CA THR A 277 3.32 -5.85 -23.62
C THR A 277 3.06 -6.00 -22.12
N ILE A 278 2.62 -4.92 -21.45
CA ILE A 278 2.28 -4.90 -20.02
C ILE A 278 1.15 -5.91 -19.71
N VAL A 279 0.04 -5.84 -20.44
CA VAL A 279 -1.09 -6.76 -20.26
C VAL A 279 -0.70 -8.19 -20.65
N GLY A 280 0.25 -8.38 -21.58
CA GLY A 280 0.84 -9.68 -21.91
C GLY A 280 1.55 -10.30 -20.71
N VAL A 281 2.35 -9.52 -19.97
CA VAL A 281 2.96 -9.97 -18.71
C VAL A 281 1.88 -10.36 -17.70
N VAL A 282 0.86 -9.51 -17.51
CA VAL A 282 -0.23 -9.79 -16.56
C VAL A 282 -1.00 -11.05 -16.95
N ALA A 283 -1.30 -11.25 -18.23
CA ALA A 283 -1.94 -12.47 -18.74
C ALA A 283 -1.09 -13.71 -18.45
N HIS A 284 0.23 -13.62 -18.63
CA HIS A 284 1.15 -14.70 -18.30
C HIS A 284 1.15 -14.99 -16.79
N CYS A 285 1.27 -13.97 -15.94
CA CYS A 285 1.19 -14.12 -14.49
C CYS A 285 -0.13 -14.79 -14.07
N HIS A 286 -1.26 -14.29 -14.56
CA HIS A 286 -2.59 -14.82 -14.22
C HIS A 286 -2.76 -16.27 -14.67
N ASN A 287 -2.28 -16.63 -15.87
CA ASN A 287 -2.30 -18.01 -16.35
C ASN A 287 -1.40 -18.94 -15.51
N MET A 288 -0.34 -18.40 -14.92
CA MET A 288 0.58 -19.12 -14.03
C MET A 288 0.12 -19.11 -12.56
N GLY A 289 -1.04 -18.54 -12.25
CA GLY A 289 -1.58 -18.46 -10.89
C GLY A 289 -0.89 -17.42 -10.01
N VAL A 290 -0.36 -16.35 -10.60
CA VAL A 290 0.32 -15.24 -9.91
C VAL A 290 -0.44 -13.93 -10.11
N ILE A 291 -0.66 -13.18 -9.03
CA ILE A 291 -1.18 -11.81 -9.04
C ILE A 291 -0.03 -10.85 -8.68
N HIS A 292 0.10 -9.73 -9.41
CA HIS A 292 1.25 -8.82 -9.23
C HIS A 292 1.03 -7.81 -8.09
N ARG A 293 -0.15 -7.20 -7.99
CA ARG A 293 -0.60 -6.30 -6.90
C ARG A 293 0.09 -4.95 -6.75
N ASP A 294 1.10 -4.62 -7.54
CA ASP A 294 1.76 -3.31 -7.56
C ASP A 294 2.23 -2.94 -8.98
N LEU A 295 1.31 -3.01 -9.93
CA LEU A 295 1.61 -2.63 -11.31
C LEU A 295 1.62 -1.10 -11.42
N LYS A 296 2.77 -0.57 -11.82
CA LYS A 296 3.01 0.85 -12.06
C LYS A 296 4.14 1.03 -13.08
N PRO A 297 4.21 2.15 -13.79
CA PRO A 297 5.23 2.42 -14.81
C PRO A 297 6.67 2.24 -14.32
N GLU A 298 6.95 2.57 -13.07
CA GLU A 298 8.26 2.44 -12.41
C GLU A 298 8.73 0.97 -12.32
N ASN A 299 7.77 0.03 -12.33
CA ASN A 299 8.03 -1.41 -12.33
C ASN A 299 8.21 -1.98 -13.74
N PHE A 300 8.31 -1.14 -14.78
CA PHE A 300 8.60 -1.54 -16.15
C PHE A 300 9.82 -0.81 -16.71
N LEU A 301 10.92 -1.56 -16.87
CA LEU A 301 12.19 -1.03 -17.35
C LEU A 301 12.49 -1.53 -18.77
N LEU A 302 13.19 -0.72 -19.56
CA LEU A 302 13.74 -1.16 -20.83
C LEU A 302 15.04 -1.95 -20.63
N SER A 303 15.19 -3.07 -21.35
CA SER A 303 16.37 -3.94 -21.26
C SER A 303 17.68 -3.18 -21.48
N ASP A 304 17.69 -2.27 -22.46
CA ASP A 304 18.85 -1.50 -22.89
C ASP A 304 18.42 -0.21 -23.61
N LYS A 305 19.40 0.55 -24.10
CA LYS A 305 19.18 1.86 -24.75
C LYS A 305 18.90 1.76 -26.25
N THR A 306 18.76 0.56 -26.80
CA THR A 306 18.51 0.39 -28.24
C THR A 306 17.03 0.65 -28.57
N PRO A 307 16.71 1.08 -29.80
CA PRO A 307 15.31 1.24 -30.22
C PRO A 307 14.48 -0.06 -30.19
N ALA A 308 15.15 -1.21 -30.17
CA ALA A 308 14.53 -2.54 -30.12
C ALA A 308 14.48 -3.12 -28.69
N ALA A 309 14.81 -2.31 -27.67
CA ALA A 309 14.84 -2.76 -26.28
C ALA A 309 13.50 -3.35 -25.85
N ALA A 310 13.56 -4.49 -25.17
CA ALA A 310 12.37 -5.14 -24.64
C ALA A 310 11.94 -4.45 -23.35
N LEU A 311 10.64 -4.21 -23.20
CA LEU A 311 10.06 -3.79 -21.91
C LEU A 311 10.00 -4.99 -20.97
N LYS A 312 10.51 -4.83 -19.74
CA LYS A 312 10.61 -5.88 -18.73
C LYS A 312 9.94 -5.44 -17.43
N ALA A 313 9.03 -6.28 -16.94
CA ALA A 313 8.47 -6.13 -15.61
C ALA A 313 9.52 -6.47 -14.55
N THR A 314 9.66 -5.58 -13.58
CA THR A 314 10.58 -5.67 -12.46
C THR A 314 9.80 -5.51 -11.16
N ASP A 315 10.29 -6.14 -10.10
CA ASP A 315 9.72 -6.11 -8.75
C ASP A 315 8.44 -6.93 -8.52
N PHE A 316 8.64 -8.14 -8.00
CA PHE A 316 7.58 -9.07 -7.60
C PHE A 316 7.45 -9.15 -6.07
N GLY A 317 8.01 -8.20 -5.32
CA GLY A 317 8.05 -8.23 -3.85
C GLY A 317 6.68 -8.20 -3.19
N LEU A 318 5.66 -7.64 -3.87
CA LEU A 318 4.26 -7.66 -3.41
C LEU A 318 3.41 -8.70 -4.13
N SER A 319 3.97 -9.51 -5.02
CA SER A 319 3.23 -10.53 -5.76
C SER A 319 2.85 -11.71 -4.88
N SER A 320 1.80 -12.43 -5.26
CA SER A 320 1.37 -13.63 -4.55
C SER A 320 0.84 -14.71 -5.49
N PHE A 321 0.91 -15.96 -5.05
CA PHE A 321 0.20 -17.04 -5.72
C PHE A 321 -1.28 -16.98 -5.36
N PHE A 322 -2.14 -17.29 -6.32
CA PHE A 322 -3.58 -17.37 -6.09
C PHE A 322 -4.20 -18.63 -6.69
N GLN A 323 -5.31 -19.06 -6.11
CA GLN A 323 -6.23 -20.01 -6.70
C GLN A 323 -7.46 -19.29 -7.25
N GLU A 324 -8.09 -19.83 -8.28
CA GLU A 324 -9.27 -19.19 -8.88
C GLU A 324 -10.38 -18.98 -7.83
N GLY A 325 -10.85 -17.74 -7.69
CA GLY A 325 -11.83 -17.34 -6.68
C GLY A 325 -11.25 -17.00 -5.30
N GLN A 326 -9.94 -17.08 -5.10
CA GLN A 326 -9.29 -16.60 -3.88
C GLN A 326 -9.47 -15.10 -3.70
N VAL A 327 -9.78 -14.69 -2.47
CA VAL A 327 -9.96 -13.30 -2.07
C VAL A 327 -8.83 -12.88 -1.15
N PHE A 328 -8.20 -11.76 -1.48
CA PHE A 328 -7.19 -11.11 -0.68
C PHE A 328 -7.79 -9.94 0.13
N THR A 329 -7.20 -9.65 1.29
CA THR A 329 -7.76 -8.71 2.29
C THR A 329 -6.77 -7.66 2.80
N ASP A 330 -5.50 -7.80 2.44
CA ASP A 330 -4.45 -6.82 2.66
C ASP A 330 -4.61 -5.62 1.72
N ILE A 331 -4.19 -4.43 2.17
CA ILE A 331 -4.19 -3.23 1.33
C ILE A 331 -2.76 -3.05 0.82
N VAL A 332 -2.57 -3.23 -0.48
CA VAL A 332 -1.27 -3.17 -1.15
C VAL A 332 -1.38 -2.37 -2.45
N GLY A 333 -0.24 -1.97 -2.99
CA GLY A 333 -0.14 -1.25 -4.25
C GLY A 333 -0.05 0.27 -4.08
N SER A 334 0.44 0.92 -5.12
CA SER A 334 0.71 2.36 -5.14
C SER A 334 -0.58 3.20 -5.35
N ALA A 335 -0.69 4.35 -4.69
CA ALA A 335 -1.96 5.06 -4.50
C ALA A 335 -2.74 5.43 -5.77
N TYR A 336 -2.05 5.81 -6.85
CA TYR A 336 -2.68 6.14 -8.13
C TYR A 336 -3.20 4.93 -8.90
N TYR A 337 -2.61 3.76 -8.68
CA TYR A 337 -2.82 2.55 -9.48
C TYR A 337 -3.67 1.49 -8.78
N VAL A 338 -3.95 1.68 -7.48
CA VAL A 338 -4.72 0.75 -6.66
C VAL A 338 -6.17 0.65 -7.11
N ALA A 339 -6.70 -0.58 -7.13
CA ALA A 339 -8.10 -0.84 -7.49
C ALA A 339 -9.05 -0.54 -6.32
N PRO A 340 -10.30 -0.10 -6.59
CA PRO A 340 -11.25 0.28 -5.53
C PRO A 340 -11.59 -0.89 -4.61
N GLU A 341 -11.58 -2.12 -5.10
CA GLU A 341 -11.83 -3.32 -4.30
C GLU A 341 -10.66 -3.74 -3.40
N VAL A 342 -9.43 -3.31 -3.72
CA VAL A 342 -8.25 -3.49 -2.83
C VAL A 342 -8.43 -2.62 -1.59
N LEU A 343 -8.89 -1.37 -1.76
CA LEU A 343 -9.23 -0.47 -0.65
C LEU A 343 -10.37 -1.01 0.22
N LYS A 344 -11.25 -1.83 -0.36
CA LYS A 344 -12.33 -2.54 0.33
C LYS A 344 -11.90 -3.90 0.90
N ARG A 345 -10.62 -4.26 0.82
CA ARG A 345 -10.06 -5.50 1.35
C ARG A 345 -10.75 -6.77 0.84
N SER A 346 -11.22 -6.74 -0.41
CA SER A 346 -11.88 -7.88 -1.04
C SER A 346 -11.61 -7.86 -2.53
N TYR A 347 -10.46 -8.42 -2.91
CA TYR A 347 -9.98 -8.36 -4.30
C TYR A 347 -9.37 -9.68 -4.76
N GLY A 348 -9.31 -9.83 -6.08
CA GLY A 348 -8.66 -10.92 -6.79
C GLY A 348 -7.75 -10.39 -7.89
N LYS A 349 -7.36 -11.26 -8.84
CA LYS A 349 -6.45 -10.95 -9.95
C LYS A 349 -6.92 -9.79 -10.83
N GLU A 350 -8.21 -9.49 -10.83
CA GLU A 350 -8.83 -8.39 -11.57
C GLU A 350 -8.25 -7.03 -11.18
N ALA A 351 -7.69 -6.90 -9.98
CA ALA A 351 -7.02 -5.68 -9.50
C ALA A 351 -5.87 -5.27 -10.43
N ASP A 352 -5.10 -6.23 -10.96
CA ASP A 352 -4.00 -5.95 -11.89
C ASP A 352 -4.51 -5.29 -13.20
N ILE A 353 -5.70 -5.68 -13.67
CA ILE A 353 -6.29 -5.11 -14.88
C ILE A 353 -6.68 -3.64 -14.67
N TRP A 354 -7.14 -3.29 -13.47
CA TRP A 354 -7.41 -1.90 -13.12
C TRP A 354 -6.12 -1.07 -13.17
N SER A 355 -5.04 -1.55 -12.55
CA SER A 355 -3.75 -0.87 -12.58
C SER A 355 -3.23 -0.69 -14.02
N CYS A 356 -3.37 -1.70 -14.89
CA CYS A 356 -3.09 -1.55 -16.31
C CYS A 356 -4.00 -0.50 -16.99
N GLY A 357 -5.26 -0.40 -16.59
CA GLY A 357 -6.19 0.61 -17.11
C GLY A 357 -5.78 2.04 -16.71
N VAL A 358 -5.27 2.21 -15.49
CA VAL A 358 -4.69 3.48 -15.02
C VAL A 358 -3.44 3.82 -15.83
N ILE A 359 -2.54 2.86 -16.04
CA ILE A 359 -1.35 3.05 -16.88
C ILE A 359 -1.75 3.47 -18.29
N LEU A 360 -2.71 2.78 -18.92
CA LEU A 360 -3.20 3.11 -20.25
C LEU A 360 -3.81 4.51 -20.31
N TYR A 361 -4.59 4.90 -19.30
CA TYR A 361 -5.15 6.24 -19.21
C TYR A 361 -4.03 7.30 -19.23
N ILE A 362 -3.00 7.13 -18.39
CA ILE A 362 -1.85 8.05 -18.34
C ILE A 362 -1.08 8.04 -19.67
N LEU A 363 -0.90 6.88 -20.31
CA LEU A 363 -0.26 6.79 -21.62
C LEU A 363 -1.01 7.59 -22.70
N LEU A 364 -2.33 7.75 -22.60
CA LEU A 364 -3.14 8.44 -23.60
C LEU A 364 -3.32 9.94 -23.33
N CYS A 365 -3.28 10.38 -22.07
CA CYS A 365 -3.57 11.78 -21.72
C CYS A 365 -2.54 12.48 -20.83
N GLY A 366 -1.59 11.72 -20.25
CA GLY A 366 -0.46 12.22 -19.48
C GLY A 366 -0.74 12.57 -18.02
N TYR A 367 -1.93 12.26 -17.49
CA TYR A 367 -2.28 12.47 -16.08
C TYR A 367 -3.13 11.31 -15.55
N PRO A 368 -3.12 11.02 -14.24
CA PRO A 368 -3.89 9.92 -13.68
C PRO A 368 -5.41 10.19 -13.72
N PRO A 369 -6.24 9.14 -13.93
CA PRO A 369 -7.70 9.26 -13.98
C PRO A 369 -8.31 9.68 -12.65
N PHE A 370 -7.63 9.34 -11.54
CA PHE A 370 -8.03 9.67 -10.18
C PHE A 370 -6.87 10.39 -9.51
N HIS A 371 -7.09 11.65 -9.14
CA HIS A 371 -6.11 12.50 -8.48
C HIS A 371 -6.77 13.39 -7.44
N GLY A 372 -5.94 13.99 -6.62
CA GLY A 372 -6.31 15.04 -5.66
C GLY A 372 -5.21 15.24 -4.64
N ASP A 373 -5.29 16.36 -3.91
CA ASP A 373 -4.27 16.98 -3.04
C ASP A 373 -3.58 16.11 -1.96
N ASN A 374 -3.90 14.81 -1.89
CA ASN A 374 -3.27 13.79 -1.05
C ASN A 374 -3.89 12.41 -1.33
N GLU A 375 -3.24 11.36 -0.83
CA GLU A 375 -3.71 9.96 -0.92
C GLU A 375 -5.15 9.75 -0.49
N LYS A 376 -5.64 10.45 0.54
CA LYS A 376 -7.04 10.31 0.97
C LYS A 376 -7.98 10.78 -0.14
N LYS A 377 -7.72 11.95 -0.73
CA LYS A 377 -8.50 12.47 -1.87
C LYS A 377 -8.36 11.58 -3.10
N ILE A 378 -7.18 10.98 -3.32
CA ILE A 378 -6.96 9.99 -4.39
C ILE A 378 -7.83 8.75 -4.15
N PHE A 379 -7.83 8.17 -2.94
CA PHE A 379 -8.66 7.00 -2.61
C PHE A 379 -10.16 7.31 -2.69
N GLU A 380 -10.60 8.47 -2.22
CA GLU A 380 -11.96 8.96 -2.39
C GLU A 380 -12.33 9.07 -3.88
N ALA A 381 -11.41 9.56 -4.72
CA ALA A 381 -11.60 9.64 -6.16
C ALA A 381 -11.67 8.26 -6.82
N VAL A 382 -10.78 7.33 -6.46
CA VAL A 382 -10.76 5.95 -6.96
C VAL A 382 -12.11 5.27 -6.71
N VAL A 383 -12.63 5.40 -5.48
CA VAL A 383 -13.90 4.78 -5.09
C VAL A 383 -15.10 5.50 -5.72
N GLY A 384 -15.13 6.84 -5.70
CA GLY A 384 -16.34 7.64 -5.94
C GLY A 384 -16.42 8.41 -7.26
N LYS A 385 -15.31 8.86 -7.86
CA LYS A 385 -15.35 9.73 -9.05
C LYS A 385 -15.45 8.92 -10.35
N THR A 386 -16.22 9.38 -11.32
CA THR A 386 -16.22 8.77 -12.67
C THR A 386 -14.94 9.10 -13.43
N VAL A 387 -14.51 8.19 -14.32
CA VAL A 387 -13.37 8.44 -15.20
C VAL A 387 -13.74 9.52 -16.22
N ASP A 388 -12.89 10.52 -16.39
CA ASP A 388 -13.08 11.60 -17.36
C ASP A 388 -12.61 11.17 -18.75
N PHE A 389 -13.47 11.37 -19.75
CA PHE A 389 -13.15 11.16 -21.17
C PHE A 389 -13.56 12.37 -22.02
N THR A 390 -13.69 13.53 -21.38
CA THR A 390 -14.24 14.76 -21.98
C THR A 390 -13.23 15.89 -22.00
N SER A 391 -12.36 16.00 -21.00
CA SER A 391 -11.30 17.01 -21.00
C SER A 391 -10.22 16.69 -22.04
N GLU A 392 -9.58 17.73 -22.58
CA GLU A 392 -8.46 17.54 -23.52
C GLU A 392 -7.35 16.67 -22.89
N PRO A 393 -6.77 15.71 -23.65
CA PRO A 393 -6.90 15.50 -25.10
C PRO A 393 -8.04 14.54 -25.52
N TRP A 394 -8.87 14.07 -24.58
CA TRP A 394 -9.80 12.96 -24.83
C TRP A 394 -10.76 13.17 -26.00
N PRO A 395 -11.28 14.37 -26.32
CA PRO A 395 -12.09 14.56 -27.52
C PRO A 395 -11.39 14.07 -28.81
N ASN A 396 -10.07 14.13 -28.87
CA ASN A 396 -9.24 13.75 -30.03
C ASN A 396 -8.72 12.29 -29.98
N ILE A 397 -8.88 11.60 -28.84
CA ILE A 397 -8.53 10.18 -28.70
C ILE A 397 -9.64 9.30 -29.28
N SER A 398 -9.26 8.22 -29.97
CA SER A 398 -10.19 7.33 -30.66
C SER A 398 -11.20 6.68 -29.70
N ASP A 399 -12.42 6.43 -30.19
CA ASP A 399 -13.46 5.76 -29.40
C ASP A 399 -13.06 4.33 -29.02
N ALA A 400 -12.24 3.68 -29.84
CA ALA A 400 -11.72 2.35 -29.56
C ALA A 400 -10.70 2.36 -28.39
N ALA A 401 -9.83 3.36 -28.30
CA ALA A 401 -8.95 3.55 -27.14
C ALA A 401 -9.76 3.80 -25.87
N LYS A 402 -10.75 4.70 -25.94
CA LYS A 402 -11.66 5.01 -24.83
C LYS A 402 -12.42 3.76 -24.37
N ASP A 403 -12.94 2.95 -25.30
CA ASP A 403 -13.62 1.69 -24.96
C ASP A 403 -12.69 0.71 -24.25
N CYS A 404 -11.44 0.59 -24.72
CA CYS A 404 -10.42 -0.24 -24.07
C CYS A 404 -10.19 0.19 -22.62
N VAL A 405 -9.97 1.50 -22.37
CA VAL A 405 -9.81 2.05 -21.01
C VAL A 405 -11.05 1.79 -20.15
N ARG A 406 -12.25 2.02 -20.68
CA ARG A 406 -13.51 1.79 -19.94
C ARG A 406 -13.66 0.33 -19.48
N ARG A 407 -13.26 -0.64 -20.31
CA ARG A 407 -13.31 -2.07 -19.98
C ARG A 407 -12.34 -2.47 -18.87
N MET A 408 -11.21 -1.77 -18.77
CA MET A 408 -10.19 -1.98 -17.72
C MET A 408 -10.57 -1.28 -16.41
N LEU A 409 -11.17 -0.09 -16.48
CA LEU A 409 -11.56 0.72 -15.32
C LEU A 409 -13.02 0.50 -14.87
N VAL A 410 -13.56 -0.72 -15.09
CA VAL A 410 -14.84 -1.12 -14.52
C VAL A 410 -14.69 -1.34 -13.02
N ARG A 411 -15.52 -0.66 -12.22
CA ARG A 411 -15.47 -0.74 -10.75
C ARG A 411 -15.82 -2.10 -10.17
N ASP A 412 -16.81 -2.77 -10.76
CA ASP A 412 -17.17 -4.12 -10.36
C ASP A 412 -16.15 -5.11 -10.95
N PRO A 413 -15.27 -5.74 -10.14
CA PRO A 413 -14.24 -6.64 -10.64
C PRO A 413 -14.83 -7.81 -11.42
N LYS A 414 -16.04 -8.28 -11.08
CA LYS A 414 -16.69 -9.39 -11.78
C LYS A 414 -17.12 -9.04 -13.21
N ARG A 415 -17.25 -7.75 -13.50
CA ARG A 415 -17.61 -7.22 -14.83
C ARG A 415 -16.40 -6.64 -15.56
N ARG A 416 -15.26 -6.49 -14.89
CA ARG A 416 -14.03 -6.00 -15.49
C ARG A 416 -13.49 -7.03 -16.46
N ALA A 417 -12.99 -6.56 -17.60
CA ALA A 417 -12.44 -7.46 -18.60
C ALA A 417 -11.19 -8.18 -18.04
N THR A 418 -10.95 -9.42 -18.50
CA THR A 418 -9.73 -10.15 -18.17
C THR A 418 -8.57 -9.71 -19.06
N ALA A 419 -7.33 -10.03 -18.67
CA ALA A 419 -6.15 -9.73 -19.50
C ALA A 419 -6.28 -10.30 -20.92
N GLN A 420 -6.78 -11.54 -21.05
CA GLN A 420 -7.00 -12.20 -22.34
C GLN A 420 -8.03 -11.46 -23.20
N GLN A 421 -9.14 -11.00 -22.60
CA GLN A 421 -10.17 -10.22 -23.31
C GLN A 421 -9.63 -8.87 -23.77
N ILE A 422 -8.82 -8.20 -22.95
CA ILE A 422 -8.18 -6.93 -23.31
C ILE A 422 -7.17 -7.14 -24.44
N LEU A 423 -6.34 -8.18 -24.41
CA LEU A 423 -5.39 -8.48 -25.50
C LEU A 423 -6.08 -8.76 -26.85
N GLN A 424 -7.31 -9.28 -26.81
CA GLN A 424 -8.13 -9.53 -28.00
C GLN A 424 -8.89 -8.29 -28.48
N HIS A 425 -8.92 -7.21 -27.70
CA HIS A 425 -9.62 -5.98 -28.07
C HIS A 425 -9.11 -5.42 -29.41
N ASP A 426 -10.01 -4.89 -30.24
CA ASP A 426 -9.67 -4.43 -31.60
C ASP A 426 -8.61 -3.32 -31.59
N TRP A 427 -8.61 -2.47 -30.56
CA TRP A 427 -7.56 -1.44 -30.37
C TRP A 427 -6.21 -2.01 -29.93
N MET A 428 -6.19 -3.14 -29.22
CA MET A 428 -4.98 -3.70 -28.58
C MET A 428 -4.18 -4.63 -29.49
N ARG A 429 -4.85 -5.41 -30.35
CA ARG A 429 -4.20 -6.43 -31.18
C ARG A 429 -3.19 -5.81 -32.17
N GLU A 430 -2.17 -6.57 -32.56
CA GLU A 430 -1.03 -6.09 -33.37
C GLU A 430 -1.43 -5.52 -34.74
N ASN A 431 -2.52 -6.02 -35.34
CA ASN A 431 -3.15 -5.49 -36.56
C ASN A 431 -4.49 -4.82 -36.27
N GLY A 432 -4.57 -4.14 -35.12
CA GLY A 432 -5.76 -3.51 -34.59
C GLY A 432 -6.08 -2.16 -35.21
N CYS A 433 -7.11 -1.50 -34.69
CA CYS A 433 -7.56 -0.18 -35.14
C CYS A 433 -6.89 0.99 -34.39
N ALA A 434 -5.79 0.75 -33.66
CA ALA A 434 -5.06 1.83 -32.98
C ALA A 434 -4.52 2.84 -34.00
N ALA A 435 -4.78 4.12 -33.75
CA ALA A 435 -4.44 5.18 -34.70
C ALA A 435 -2.92 5.40 -34.76
N ASP A 436 -2.39 5.55 -35.98
CA ASP A 436 -1.01 5.98 -36.24
C ASP A 436 -0.87 7.53 -36.22
N GLN A 437 -1.90 8.22 -35.74
CA GLN A 437 -1.87 9.67 -35.60
C GLN A 437 -1.09 10.04 -34.34
N PRO A 438 -0.22 11.05 -34.40
CA PRO A 438 0.47 11.55 -33.22
C PRO A 438 -0.56 11.95 -32.17
N ILE A 439 -0.39 11.41 -30.96
CA ILE A 439 -0.99 11.98 -29.77
C ILE A 439 -0.37 13.38 -29.61
N GLN A 440 -1.19 14.37 -29.25
CA GLN A 440 -0.77 15.76 -29.16
C GLN A 440 0.51 15.92 -28.32
N LEU A 441 1.42 16.80 -28.75
CA LEU A 441 2.69 17.07 -28.04
C LEU A 441 2.47 17.44 -26.56
N GLU A 442 1.33 18.05 -26.24
CA GLU A 442 0.93 18.37 -24.87
C GLU A 442 0.84 17.12 -23.98
N VAL A 443 0.43 15.96 -24.51
CA VAL A 443 0.40 14.70 -23.75
C VAL A 443 1.81 14.24 -23.40
N LEU A 444 2.77 14.37 -24.32
CA LEU A 444 4.17 14.07 -24.03
C LEU A 444 4.72 15.00 -22.96
N SER A 445 4.38 16.29 -23.01
CA SER A 445 4.71 17.26 -21.96
C SER A 445 4.08 16.88 -20.61
N ARG A 446 2.82 16.43 -20.58
CA ARG A 446 2.14 15.99 -19.35
C ARG A 446 2.71 14.68 -18.78
N ILE A 447 3.02 13.69 -19.62
CA ILE A 447 3.72 12.45 -19.19
C ILE A 447 5.08 12.79 -18.57
N LYS A 448 5.81 13.72 -19.21
CA LYS A 448 7.09 14.22 -18.73
C LYS A 448 6.95 14.94 -17.38
N GLN A 449 5.93 15.80 -17.25
CA GLN A 449 5.57 16.48 -16.01
C GLN A 449 5.33 15.50 -14.87
N PHE A 450 4.51 14.49 -15.13
CA PHE A 450 4.17 13.49 -14.14
C PHE A 450 5.40 12.72 -13.62
N SER A 451 6.32 12.34 -14.52
CA SER A 451 7.57 11.65 -14.13
C SER A 451 8.47 12.53 -13.26
N ALA A 452 8.72 13.77 -13.69
CA ALA A 452 9.65 14.68 -13.03
C ALA A 452 9.12 15.22 -11.68
N MET A 453 7.82 15.53 -11.58
CA MET A 453 7.21 15.97 -10.31
C MET A 453 7.33 14.92 -9.20
N ASN A 454 7.21 13.64 -9.55
CA ASN A 454 7.38 12.53 -8.60
C ASN A 454 8.84 12.41 -8.10
N ARG A 455 9.82 12.90 -8.87
CA ARG A 455 11.24 12.91 -8.51
C ARG A 455 11.61 14.12 -7.63
N LEU A 456 11.24 15.33 -8.04
CA LEU A 456 11.57 16.56 -7.28
C LEU A 456 10.94 16.55 -5.87
N LYS A 457 9.69 16.10 -5.74
CA LYS A 457 9.02 15.99 -4.44
C LYS A 457 9.77 15.11 -3.46
N LYS A 458 10.33 13.99 -3.92
CA LYS A 458 11.08 13.05 -3.08
C LYS A 458 12.33 13.71 -2.47
N GLU A 459 13.01 14.56 -3.24
CA GLU A 459 14.22 15.24 -2.76
C GLU A 459 13.92 16.46 -1.88
N ALA A 460 12.86 17.23 -2.17
CA ALA A 460 12.47 18.39 -1.37
C ALA A 460 12.06 18.02 0.06
N LEU A 461 11.38 16.89 0.25
CA LEU A 461 11.01 16.38 1.58
C LEU A 461 12.23 16.02 2.44
N LYS A 462 13.29 15.47 1.84
CA LYS A 462 14.56 15.20 2.56
C LYS A 462 15.21 16.47 3.07
N LEU A 463 15.16 17.55 2.30
CA LEU A 463 15.80 18.82 2.65
C LEU A 463 15.05 19.58 3.74
N ILE A 464 13.71 19.59 3.72
CA ILE A 464 12.87 20.18 4.78
C ILE A 464 13.19 19.57 6.15
N ALA A 465 13.39 18.25 6.17
CA ALA A 465 13.68 17.54 7.40
C ALA A 465 15.01 17.96 8.05
N LYS A 466 15.99 18.33 7.21
CA LYS A 466 17.34 18.77 7.62
C LYS A 466 17.38 20.21 8.15
N SER A 467 16.38 21.04 7.88
CA SER A 467 16.45 22.50 8.10
C SER A 467 15.72 23.01 9.36
N LEU A 468 15.05 22.14 10.12
CA LEU A 468 14.28 22.54 11.30
C LEU A 468 15.13 23.23 12.40
N PRO A 469 14.59 24.19 13.19
CA PRO A 469 15.32 24.81 14.30
C PRO A 469 15.70 23.82 15.40
N LEU A 470 16.92 23.96 15.97
CA LEU A 470 17.48 23.08 16.99
C LEU A 470 16.58 22.88 18.22
N ASP A 471 15.76 23.86 18.55
CA ASP A 471 14.80 23.90 19.66
C ASP A 471 13.48 23.16 19.37
N GLU A 472 12.99 23.18 18.12
CA GLU A 472 11.91 22.26 17.67
C GLU A 472 12.45 20.84 17.47
N ILE A 473 13.71 20.73 17.05
CA ILE A 473 14.47 19.50 16.90
C ILE A 473 14.81 18.90 18.27
N ASN A 474 15.09 19.65 19.34
CA ASN A 474 15.55 19.11 20.62
C ASN A 474 14.47 18.25 21.30
N GLY A 475 13.21 18.63 21.22
CA GLY A 475 12.11 17.77 21.67
C GLY A 475 11.98 16.50 20.81
N MET A 476 12.18 16.61 19.50
CA MET A 476 12.21 15.46 18.58
C MET A 476 13.47 14.61 18.74
N ARG A 477 14.58 15.19 19.20
CA ARG A 477 15.85 14.53 19.52
C ARG A 477 15.73 13.73 20.80
N GLU A 478 15.08 14.29 21.81
CA GLU A 478 14.77 13.57 23.03
C GLU A 478 13.83 12.39 22.74
N ILE A 479 12.81 12.60 21.91
CA ILE A 479 11.94 11.50 21.47
C ILE A 479 12.74 10.49 20.63
N PHE A 480 13.56 10.95 19.68
CA PHE A 480 14.38 10.08 18.85
C PHE A 480 15.34 9.23 19.70
N LEU A 481 16.05 9.84 20.65
CA LEU A 481 16.95 9.16 21.59
C LEU A 481 16.21 8.32 22.64
N GLU A 482 14.94 8.61 22.94
CA GLU A 482 14.08 7.77 23.80
C GLU A 482 13.66 6.49 23.05
N ILE A 483 13.52 6.58 21.72
CA ILE A 483 13.13 5.49 20.83
C ILE A 483 14.36 4.66 20.42
N ASP A 484 15.44 5.31 19.97
CA ASP A 484 16.77 4.76 19.65
C ASP A 484 17.48 4.28 20.92
N LYS A 485 17.08 3.09 21.40
CA LYS A 485 17.56 2.52 22.66
C LYS A 485 18.98 2.02 22.53
N ASP A 486 19.37 1.55 21.35
CA ASP A 486 20.70 1.02 21.09
C ASP A 486 21.73 2.10 20.73
N LYS A 487 21.26 3.35 20.55
CA LYS A 487 22.07 4.53 20.19
C LYS A 487 22.78 4.36 18.86
N SER A 488 22.15 3.63 17.94
CA SER A 488 22.65 3.41 16.59
C SER A 488 22.60 4.67 15.72
N GLY A 489 21.84 5.69 16.14
CA GLY A 489 21.60 6.89 15.35
C GLY A 489 20.49 6.70 14.31
N THR A 490 19.75 5.60 14.39
CA THR A 490 18.66 5.20 13.49
C THR A 490 17.58 4.51 14.32
N ILE A 491 16.30 4.72 14.01
CA ILE A 491 15.18 4.05 14.67
C ILE A 491 14.77 2.84 13.85
N SER A 492 14.94 1.66 14.42
CA SER A 492 14.47 0.42 13.81
C SER A 492 12.95 0.21 13.97
N VAL A 493 12.39 -0.72 13.18
CA VAL A 493 10.99 -1.19 13.32
C VAL A 493 10.67 -1.64 14.73
N GLU A 494 11.64 -2.29 15.38
CA GLU A 494 11.52 -2.84 16.72
C GLU A 494 11.47 -1.71 17.77
N GLU A 495 12.37 -0.73 17.65
CA GLU A 495 12.41 0.44 18.51
C GLU A 495 11.17 1.32 18.37
N PHE A 496 10.72 1.55 17.14
CA PHE A 496 9.52 2.33 16.85
C PHE A 496 8.25 1.60 17.33
N SER A 497 8.14 0.29 17.10
CA SER A 497 7.04 -0.55 17.60
C SER A 497 7.00 -0.55 19.13
N ASP A 498 8.15 -0.67 19.79
CA ASP A 498 8.26 -0.59 21.25
C ASP A 498 7.86 0.78 21.80
N ALA A 499 8.25 1.85 21.11
CA ALA A 499 7.88 3.21 21.46
C ALA A 499 6.37 3.45 21.37
N LEU A 500 5.73 2.98 20.28
CA LEU A 500 4.29 3.08 20.06
C LEU A 500 3.50 2.25 21.09
N LYS A 501 3.99 1.04 21.43
CA LYS A 501 3.43 0.21 22.51
C LYS A 501 3.51 0.91 23.87
N LYS A 502 4.65 1.53 24.21
CA LYS A 502 4.84 2.30 25.45
C LYS A 502 3.95 3.54 25.54
N LYS A 503 3.71 4.25 24.44
CA LYS A 503 2.83 5.44 24.39
C LYS A 503 1.33 5.07 24.35
N GLY A 504 0.99 3.79 24.43
CA GLY A 504 -0.39 3.31 24.60
C GLY A 504 -1.21 3.22 23.31
N VAL A 505 -0.55 3.22 22.15
CA VAL A 505 -1.17 2.90 20.85
C VAL A 505 -1.28 1.37 20.76
N GLN A 506 -2.50 0.85 20.60
CA GLN A 506 -2.76 -0.58 20.52
C GLN A 506 -3.59 -0.93 19.27
N GLY A 507 -3.28 -2.05 18.63
CA GLY A 507 -4.00 -2.57 17.47
C GLY A 507 -3.32 -2.31 16.12
N LEU A 508 -2.15 -1.67 16.12
CA LEU A 508 -1.22 -1.67 14.98
C LEU A 508 -0.53 -3.04 14.91
N THR A 509 -0.57 -3.65 13.74
CA THR A 509 0.22 -4.84 13.39
C THR A 509 1.66 -4.42 13.09
N GLU A 510 2.63 -5.33 13.16
CA GLU A 510 4.01 -5.01 12.74
C GLU A 510 4.05 -4.55 11.27
N SER A 511 3.22 -5.10 10.39
CA SER A 511 3.03 -4.60 9.03
C SER A 511 2.51 -3.15 8.95
N ASP A 512 1.69 -2.71 9.90
CA ASP A 512 1.26 -1.30 9.97
C ASP A 512 2.44 -0.39 10.37
N VAL A 513 3.32 -0.87 11.25
CA VAL A 513 4.52 -0.13 11.70
C VAL A 513 5.60 -0.12 10.61
N SER A 514 5.82 -1.25 9.94
CA SER A 514 6.72 -1.36 8.77
C SER A 514 6.26 -0.43 7.65
N ARG A 515 4.94 -0.31 7.40
CA ARG A 515 4.40 0.65 6.44
C ARG A 515 4.62 2.11 6.85
N MET A 516 4.44 2.43 8.14
CA MET A 516 4.73 3.78 8.65
C MET A 516 6.22 4.15 8.54
N ILE A 517 7.10 3.17 8.75
CA ILE A 517 8.54 3.33 8.55
C ILE A 517 8.85 3.49 7.07
N GLN A 518 8.23 2.69 6.20
CA GLN A 518 8.41 2.79 4.75
C GLN A 518 7.92 4.13 4.17
N GLU A 519 6.89 4.74 4.77
CA GLU A 519 6.43 6.09 4.43
C GLU A 519 7.40 7.20 4.91
N ALA A 520 8.21 6.91 5.94
CA ALA A 520 9.17 7.82 6.56
C ALA A 520 10.60 7.70 6.00
N ASP A 521 10.98 6.48 5.63
CA ASP A 521 12.30 6.02 5.19
C ASP A 521 12.52 6.40 3.73
N VAL A 522 12.88 7.68 3.53
CA VAL A 522 13.08 8.25 2.19
C VAL A 522 14.32 7.67 1.52
N ASN A 523 15.30 7.25 2.32
CA ASN A 523 16.52 6.68 1.84
C ASN A 523 16.39 5.16 1.61
N GLY A 524 15.32 4.49 2.04
CA GLY A 524 15.02 3.07 1.82
C GLY A 524 15.90 2.09 2.62
N ASP A 525 16.55 2.51 3.70
CA ASP A 525 17.44 1.66 4.50
C ASP A 525 16.73 0.82 5.56
N GLY A 526 15.39 0.89 5.64
CA GLY A 526 14.52 0.13 6.51
C GLY A 526 14.62 0.52 7.98
N MET A 527 15.35 1.59 8.27
CA MET A 527 15.33 2.28 9.54
C MET A 527 14.86 3.70 9.27
N ILE A 528 14.57 4.43 10.34
CA ILE A 528 14.31 5.85 10.25
C ILE A 528 15.53 6.53 10.84
N ASP A 529 16.42 7.05 10.00
CA ASP A 529 17.50 7.89 10.49
C ASP A 529 16.96 9.18 11.14
N TYR A 530 17.83 9.93 11.78
CA TYR A 530 17.41 11.14 12.48
C TYR A 530 16.70 12.16 11.57
N GLU A 531 17.16 12.27 10.33
CA GLU A 531 16.65 13.20 9.33
C GLU A 531 15.29 12.71 8.81
N GLU A 532 15.14 11.42 8.55
CA GLU A 532 13.88 10.78 8.16
C GLU A 532 12.84 10.80 9.27
N PHE A 533 13.28 10.66 10.52
CA PHE A 533 12.41 10.72 11.69
C PHE A 533 11.83 12.10 11.84
N LEU A 534 12.67 13.12 11.66
CA LEU A 534 12.22 14.50 11.58
C LEU A 534 11.23 14.66 10.42
N ALA A 535 11.55 14.18 9.21
CA ALA A 535 10.68 14.28 8.03
C ALA A 535 9.27 13.71 8.29
N ALA A 536 9.20 12.54 8.90
CA ALA A 536 7.97 11.80 9.14
C ALA A 536 7.17 12.27 10.36
N THR A 537 7.84 12.84 11.37
CA THR A 537 7.19 13.37 12.59
C THR A 537 6.81 14.84 12.47
N ILE A 538 7.24 15.54 11.41
CA ILE A 538 6.66 16.82 11.00
C ILE A 538 5.20 16.56 10.61
N ASN A 539 4.31 16.80 11.57
CA ASN A 539 2.87 16.76 11.37
C ASN A 539 2.50 17.52 10.07
N ARG A 540 1.58 17.01 9.24
CA ARG A 540 1.16 17.69 7.99
C ARG A 540 0.66 19.12 8.21
N SER A 541 0.07 19.42 9.37
CA SER A 541 -0.26 20.80 9.80
C SER A 541 0.97 21.70 10.03
N LYS A 542 2.16 21.11 10.21
CA LYS A 542 3.46 21.80 10.22
C LYS A 542 4.05 21.97 8.82
N LEU A 543 3.85 21.03 7.88
CA LEU A 543 4.21 21.20 6.45
C LEU A 543 3.39 22.32 5.78
N GLU A 544 2.23 22.65 6.35
CA GLU A 544 1.44 23.84 6.00
C GLU A 544 2.02 25.14 6.59
N ARG A 545 2.99 25.08 7.52
CA ARG A 545 3.65 26.28 8.07
C ARG A 545 4.58 26.84 7.01
N GLU A 546 4.22 28.04 6.58
CA GLU A 546 4.95 28.84 5.60
C GLU A 546 6.45 28.91 5.89
N GLU A 547 6.85 28.95 7.18
CA GLU A 547 8.25 29.01 7.61
C GLU A 547 9.10 27.78 7.24
N LEU A 548 8.53 26.56 7.22
CA LEU A 548 9.29 25.36 6.84
C LEU A 548 9.48 25.27 5.33
N LEU A 549 8.46 25.66 4.58
CA LEU A 549 8.55 25.78 3.14
C LEU A 549 9.55 26.89 2.76
N LYS A 550 9.58 28.01 3.49
CA LYS A 550 10.57 29.10 3.29
C LYS A 550 11.99 28.63 3.54
N GLN A 551 12.22 27.85 4.59
CA GLN A 551 13.55 27.30 4.91
C GLN A 551 14.05 26.30 3.88
N ALA A 552 13.16 25.43 3.39
CA ALA A 552 13.49 24.50 2.33
C ALA A 552 13.76 25.22 1.01
N PHE A 553 12.92 26.19 0.67
CA PHE A 553 13.13 27.05 -0.48
C PHE A 553 14.50 27.75 -0.40
N ALA A 554 14.85 28.36 0.74
CA ALA A 554 16.14 29.01 0.97
C ALA A 554 17.34 28.05 1.00
N LYS A 555 17.13 26.72 0.99
CA LYS A 555 18.19 25.73 0.81
C LYS A 555 18.42 25.36 -0.64
N PHE A 556 17.37 25.46 -1.45
CA PHE A 556 17.48 25.35 -2.90
C PHE A 556 17.91 26.68 -3.53
N ASP A 557 17.55 27.82 -2.95
CA ASP A 557 18.00 29.17 -3.34
C ASP A 557 19.31 29.49 -2.59
N GLU A 558 20.44 29.02 -3.12
CA GLU A 558 21.77 29.16 -2.50
C GLU A 558 22.17 30.64 -2.35
N ASN A 559 21.75 31.47 -3.30
CA ASN A 559 22.15 32.86 -3.40
C ASN A 559 21.20 33.83 -2.66
N GLY A 560 19.99 33.38 -2.32
CA GLY A 560 18.99 34.09 -1.53
C GLY A 560 18.23 35.18 -2.31
N ASP A 561 18.15 35.08 -3.64
CA ASP A 561 17.47 36.06 -4.50
C ASP A 561 15.95 35.82 -4.60
N GLY A 562 15.44 34.79 -3.93
CA GLY A 562 14.02 34.44 -3.94
C GLY A 562 13.61 33.57 -5.14
N GLN A 563 14.56 33.07 -5.93
CA GLN A 563 14.34 32.25 -7.10
C GLN A 563 15.31 31.06 -7.11
N ILE A 564 14.79 29.84 -7.23
CA ILE A 564 15.63 28.65 -7.41
C ILE A 564 16.02 28.58 -8.87
N THR A 565 17.29 28.87 -9.17
CA THR A 565 17.82 28.81 -10.53
C THR A 565 18.14 27.38 -10.96
N ARG A 566 18.32 27.18 -12.27
CA ARG A 566 18.81 25.93 -12.85
C ARG A 566 20.08 25.41 -12.18
N GLN A 567 21.03 26.29 -11.90
CA GLN A 567 22.30 25.86 -11.33
C GLN A 567 22.12 25.39 -9.89
N GLU A 568 21.29 26.07 -9.12
CA GLU A 568 21.08 25.72 -7.71
C GLU A 568 20.21 24.47 -7.57
N LEU A 569 19.21 24.31 -8.44
CA LEU A 569 18.45 23.06 -8.52
C LEU A 569 19.33 21.88 -8.96
N PHE A 570 20.24 22.10 -9.93
CA PHE A 570 21.23 21.10 -10.31
C PHE A 570 22.13 20.73 -9.14
N ASN A 571 22.65 21.70 -8.39
CA ASN A 571 23.51 21.45 -7.24
C ASN A 571 22.79 20.68 -6.13
N ALA A 572 21.53 21.03 -5.86
CA ALA A 572 20.73 20.39 -4.83
C ALA A 572 20.31 18.96 -5.18
N LEU A 573 20.11 18.64 -6.47
CA LEU A 573 19.70 17.33 -6.95
C LEU A 573 20.87 16.43 -7.40
N SER A 574 22.04 17.00 -7.64
CA SER A 574 23.24 16.25 -8.04
C SER A 574 23.93 15.65 -6.82
N ASP A 575 23.39 14.53 -6.33
CA ASP A 575 24.19 13.61 -5.52
C ASP A 575 25.33 13.04 -6.39
N PRO A 576 26.60 13.10 -5.94
CA PRO A 576 27.74 12.47 -6.62
C PRO A 576 27.55 10.98 -6.95
N ALA A 577 26.60 10.29 -6.30
CA ALA A 577 26.33 8.87 -6.48
C ALA A 577 25.33 8.52 -7.61
N LEU A 578 24.51 9.48 -8.09
CA LEU A 578 23.34 9.16 -8.94
C LEU A 578 23.29 9.86 -10.31
N GLY A 579 24.21 10.78 -10.61
CA GLY A 579 24.43 11.28 -11.96
C GLY A 579 23.17 11.81 -12.66
N VAL A 580 22.71 13.01 -12.26
CA VAL A 580 21.58 13.70 -12.90
C VAL A 580 22.03 14.34 -14.22
N ASP A 581 21.26 14.14 -15.30
CA ASP A 581 21.53 14.82 -16.58
C ASP A 581 21.16 16.31 -16.45
N PRO A 582 22.04 17.27 -16.81
CA PRO A 582 21.71 18.69 -16.83
C PRO A 582 20.43 19.05 -17.57
N LYS A 583 20.01 18.23 -18.55
CA LYS A 583 18.72 18.39 -19.25
C LYS A 583 17.53 18.10 -18.35
N GLU A 584 17.64 17.17 -17.40
CA GLU A 584 16.54 16.84 -16.48
C GLU A 584 16.23 18.01 -15.52
N ILE A 585 17.21 18.87 -15.24
CA ILE A 585 17.01 20.06 -14.39
C ILE A 585 16.23 21.15 -15.11
N ASP A 586 16.50 21.37 -16.40
CA ASP A 586 15.67 22.27 -17.23
C ASP A 586 14.23 21.83 -17.19
N GLU A 587 14.05 20.52 -17.31
CA GLU A 587 12.74 19.92 -17.41
C GLU A 587 11.96 20.04 -16.13
N ILE A 588 12.60 20.09 -14.96
CA ILE A 588 11.91 20.32 -13.69
C ILE A 588 11.52 21.80 -13.55
N ILE A 589 12.39 22.71 -13.97
CA ILE A 589 12.13 24.15 -13.93
C ILE A 589 10.95 24.50 -14.82
N ASP A 590 10.98 24.09 -16.09
CA ASP A 590 9.92 24.34 -17.08
C ASP A 590 8.51 23.87 -16.63
N GLN A 591 8.42 23.04 -15.59
CA GLN A 591 7.17 22.46 -15.09
C GLN A 591 6.63 23.11 -13.82
N VAL A 592 7.54 23.61 -12.97
CA VAL A 592 7.17 24.23 -11.71
C VAL A 592 7.04 25.75 -11.91
N ASP A 593 7.86 26.31 -12.80
CA ASP A 593 7.82 27.68 -13.28
C ASP A 593 6.51 27.95 -14.03
N GLN A 594 5.57 28.63 -13.36
CA GLN A 594 4.25 28.98 -13.87
C GLN A 594 4.28 30.31 -14.65
N ASP A 595 5.23 31.19 -14.34
CA ASP A 595 5.34 32.50 -14.98
C ASP A 595 6.30 32.52 -16.19
N GLY A 596 7.06 31.44 -16.38
CA GLY A 596 7.96 31.19 -17.51
C GLY A 596 9.26 31.99 -17.44
N ASN A 597 9.70 32.38 -16.25
CA ASN A 597 10.89 33.21 -16.03
C ASN A 597 12.21 32.41 -16.05
N GLY A 598 12.16 31.07 -16.12
CA GLY A 598 13.29 30.15 -16.14
C GLY A 598 13.84 29.80 -14.77
N THR A 599 13.09 30.07 -13.70
CA THR A 599 13.44 29.78 -12.30
C THR A 599 12.19 29.34 -11.54
N ILE A 600 12.35 28.80 -10.34
CA ILE A 600 11.22 28.43 -9.48
C ILE A 600 11.12 29.43 -8.34
N ASP A 601 10.04 30.20 -8.29
CA ASP A 601 9.78 31.11 -7.19
C ASP A 601 9.17 30.38 -5.97
N TYR A 602 9.08 31.10 -4.84
CA TYR A 602 8.55 30.51 -3.61
C TYR A 602 7.10 30.02 -3.74
N VAL A 603 6.26 30.75 -4.48
CA VAL A 603 4.84 30.41 -4.65
C VAL A 603 4.69 29.14 -5.49
N GLU A 604 5.49 29.02 -6.54
CA GLU A 604 5.58 27.87 -7.44
C GLU A 604 6.10 26.64 -6.71
N PHE A 605 7.19 26.78 -5.95
CA PHE A 605 7.73 25.73 -5.09
C PHE A 605 6.68 25.23 -4.08
N VAL A 606 5.98 26.15 -3.42
CA VAL A 606 4.91 25.84 -2.46
C VAL A 606 3.73 25.15 -3.14
N SER A 607 3.33 25.63 -4.31
CA SER A 607 2.24 25.04 -5.10
C SER A 607 2.57 23.60 -5.47
N MET A 608 3.79 23.33 -5.94
CA MET A 608 4.28 21.98 -6.21
C MET A 608 4.24 21.10 -4.95
N MET A 609 4.73 21.59 -3.81
CA MET A 609 4.74 20.83 -2.55
C MET A 609 3.33 20.54 -2.02
N ARG A 610 2.36 21.42 -2.32
CA ARG A 610 0.95 21.32 -1.89
C ARG A 610 0.05 20.57 -2.87
N ALA A 611 0.44 20.43 -4.14
CA ALA A 611 -0.25 19.64 -5.16
C ALA A 611 -0.09 18.12 -4.94
N LEU A 612 -0.23 17.67 -3.69
CA LEU A 612 -0.11 16.28 -3.26
C LEU A 612 -1.25 15.40 -3.79
#